data_AF-A0A1Q7CMT4-F1
#
_entry.id   AF-A0A1Q7CMT4-F1
#
_cell.length_a   1.000
_cell.length_b   1.000
_cell.length_c   1.000
_cell.angle_alpha   90.00
_cell.angle_beta   90.00
_cell.angle_gamma   90.00
#
_symmetry.space_group_name_H-M   'P 1'
#
loop_
_entity.id
_entity.type
_entity.pdbx_description
1 polymer ?
#
loop_
_entity_poly.entity_id
_entity_poly.type
_entity_poly.pdbx_seq_one_letter_code
_entity_poly.pdbx_strand_id
1 'polypeptide(L)'
;MQPAQIPSLYDSLGGVYSIATVVDDLINRVTGDPRLNSNPLVDEAHHRVPPAGFKYLVTEMVCWAAGGPQKYTGKSQTKSHP
;
A
#
# COMPACT_ATOMS: atom_id res chain seq x y z
N MET A 1 -24.00 -22.75 19.36
CA MET A 1 -23.81 -21.54 18.54
C MET A 1 -22.31 -21.37 18.33
N GLN A 2 -21.83 -21.26 17.09
CA GLN A 2 -20.43 -20.92 16.84
C GLN A 2 -20.15 -19.49 17.35
N PRO A 3 -18.98 -19.22 17.93
CA PRO A 3 -18.64 -17.85 18.33
C PRO A 3 -18.65 -16.96 17.09
N ALA A 4 -19.29 -15.79 17.20
CA ALA A 4 -19.26 -14.78 16.15
C ALA A 4 -17.80 -14.33 15.96
N GLN A 5 -17.27 -14.54 14.75
CA GLN A 5 -15.92 -14.11 14.39
C GLN A 5 -15.92 -12.57 14.31
N ILE A 6 -15.04 -11.92 15.08
CA ILE A 6 -14.86 -10.47 14.98
C ILE A 6 -14.32 -10.18 13.58
N PRO A 7 -15.00 -9.34 12.78
CA PRO A 7 -14.53 -9.01 11.43
C PRO A 7 -13.16 -8.33 11.51
N SER A 8 -12.28 -8.66 10.56
CA SER A 8 -10.98 -8.02 10.46
C SER A 8 -11.13 -6.54 10.09
N LEU A 9 -10.05 -5.76 10.24
CA LEU A 9 -10.02 -4.40 9.70
C LEU A 9 -10.19 -4.44 8.17
N TYR A 10 -9.62 -5.44 7.48
CA TYR A 10 -9.81 -5.64 6.05
C TYR A 10 -11.29 -5.77 5.67
N ASP A 11 -12.07 -6.55 6.42
CA ASP A 11 -13.50 -6.70 6.20
C ASP A 11 -14.24 -5.38 6.44
N SER A 12 -13.89 -4.67 7.52
CA SER A 12 -14.47 -3.37 7.86
C SER A 12 -14.15 -2.28 6.84
N LEU A 13 -12.99 -2.37 6.17
CA LEU A 13 -12.56 -1.47 5.10
C LEU A 13 -13.18 -1.81 3.74
N GLY A 14 -13.99 -2.88 3.64
CA GLY A 14 -14.63 -3.28 2.38
C GLY A 14 -13.70 -4.04 1.42
N GLY A 15 -12.65 -4.68 1.96
CA GLY A 15 -11.75 -5.56 1.24
C GLY A 15 -10.85 -4.89 0.18
N VAL A 16 -10.19 -5.73 -0.62
CA VAL A 16 -9.10 -5.30 -1.53
C VAL A 16 -9.53 -4.25 -2.54
N TYR A 17 -10.76 -4.27 -3.07
CA TYR A 17 -11.18 -3.28 -4.06
C TYR A 17 -11.33 -1.89 -3.47
N SER A 18 -11.87 -1.79 -2.26
CA SER A 18 -11.98 -0.52 -1.54
C SER A 18 -10.60 0.01 -1.15
N ILE A 19 -9.72 -0.87 -0.65
CA ILE A 19 -8.34 -0.53 -0.31
C ILE A 19 -7.55 -0.07 -1.55
N ALA A 20 -7.63 -0.82 -2.66
CA ALA A 20 -6.93 -0.50 -3.91
C ALA A 20 -7.36 0.86 -4.47
N THR A 21 -8.64 1.21 -4.33
CA THR A 21 -9.15 2.53 -4.76
C THR A 21 -8.49 3.67 -3.98
N VAL A 22 -8.38 3.53 -2.65
CA VAL A 22 -7.72 4.54 -1.81
C VAL A 22 -6.22 4.59 -2.09
N VAL A 23 -5.58 3.44 -2.27
CA VAL A 23 -4.15 3.35 -2.59
C VAL A 23 -3.85 3.99 -3.95
N ASP A 24 -4.70 3.80 -4.96
CA ASP A 24 -4.51 4.43 -6.27
C ASP A 24 -4.44 5.96 -6.14
N ASP A 25 -5.43 6.57 -5.47
CA ASP A 25 -5.47 8.02 -5.23
C ASP A 25 -4.29 8.49 -4.37
N LEU A 26 -3.96 7.77 -3.29
CA LEU A 26 -2.82 8.07 -2.43
C LEU A 26 -1.52 8.14 -3.23
N ILE A 27 -1.23 7.12 -4.04
CA ILE A 27 0.02 7.06 -4.80
C ILE A 27 0.05 8.13 -5.90
N ASN A 28 -1.09 8.42 -6.55
CA ASN A 28 -1.14 9.54 -7.51
C ASN A 28 -0.78 10.87 -6.85
N ARG A 29 -1.28 11.13 -5.64
CA ARG A 29 -0.97 12.36 -4.89
C ARG A 29 0.49 12.41 -4.43
N VAL A 30 1.00 11.30 -3.89
CA VAL A 30 2.38 11.20 -3.38
C VAL A 30 3.39 11.37 -4.51
N THR A 31 3.19 10.68 -5.63
CA THR A 31 4.12 10.73 -6.78
C THR A 31 4.17 12.11 -7.43
N GLY A 32 3.07 12.88 -7.36
CA GLY A 32 3.00 14.24 -7.87
C GLY A 32 3.41 15.34 -6.88
N ASP A 33 3.71 15.04 -5.61
CA ASP A 33 3.95 16.07 -4.59
C ASP A 33 5.39 16.62 -4.66
N PRO A 34 5.59 17.91 -4.99
CA PRO A 34 6.91 18.50 -5.11
C PRO A 34 7.70 18.51 -3.78
N ARG A 35 7.01 18.50 -2.64
CA ARG A 35 7.66 18.46 -1.32
C ARG A 35 8.34 17.11 -1.11
N LEU A 36 7.69 16.02 -1.52
CA LEU A 36 8.24 14.67 -1.43
C LEU A 36 9.34 14.47 -2.48
N ASN A 37 9.10 14.94 -3.71
CA ASN A 37 10.06 14.83 -4.81
C ASN A 37 11.31 15.71 -4.63
N SER A 38 11.31 16.66 -3.69
CA SER A 38 12.53 17.37 -3.29
C SER A 38 13.58 16.46 -2.65
N ASN A 39 13.19 15.27 -2.18
CA ASN A 39 14.13 14.25 -1.72
C ASN A 39 14.65 13.44 -2.92
N PRO A 40 15.97 13.48 -3.21
CA PRO A 40 16.55 12.78 -4.36
C PRO A 40 16.38 11.26 -4.29
N LEU A 41 16.26 10.67 -3.10
CA LEU A 41 16.01 9.22 -2.95
C LEU A 41 14.58 8.84 -3.36
N VAL A 42 13.60 9.73 -3.13
CA VAL A 42 12.21 9.53 -3.53
C VAL A 42 12.08 9.68 -5.04
N ASP A 43 12.69 10.73 -5.62
CA ASP A 43 12.70 10.96 -7.06
C ASP A 43 13.35 9.77 -7.81
N GLU A 44 14.51 9.30 -7.35
CA GLU A 44 15.18 8.13 -7.95
C GLU A 44 14.37 6.84 -7.80
N ALA A 45 13.59 6.68 -6.71
CA ALA A 45 12.69 5.55 -6.54
C ALA A 45 11.56 5.52 -7.59
N HIS A 46 11.00 6.68 -7.96
CA HIS A 46 9.96 6.78 -9.00
C HIS A 46 10.43 6.30 -10.38
N HIS A 47 11.74 6.40 -10.65
CA HIS A 47 12.33 5.92 -11.90
C HIS A 47 12.58 4.40 -11.92
N ARG A 48 12.71 3.76 -10.75
CA ARG A 48 13.00 2.31 -10.63
C ARG A 48 11.76 1.43 -10.62
N VAL A 49 10.65 1.92 -10.06
CA VAL A 49 9.42 1.14 -9.90
C VAL A 49 8.29 1.82 -10.65
N PRO A 50 7.74 1.19 -11.70
CA PRO A 50 6.59 1.75 -12.41
C PRO A 50 5.40 1.97 -11.46
N PRO A 51 4.62 3.06 -11.63
CA PRO A 51 3.53 3.41 -10.71
C PRO A 51 2.52 2.28 -10.46
N ALA A 52 2.19 1.50 -11.49
CA ALA A 52 1.25 0.37 -11.36
C ALA A 52 1.79 -0.73 -10.43
N GLY A 53 3.07 -1.07 -10.54
CA GLY A 53 3.71 -2.06 -9.66
C GLY A 53 3.81 -1.55 -8.23
N PHE A 54 4.08 -0.24 -8.04
CA PHE A 54 4.13 0.35 -6.71
C PHE A 54 2.76 0.36 -6.02
N LYS A 55 1.70 0.76 -6.73
CA LYS A 55 0.31 0.70 -6.25
C LYS A 55 -0.11 -0.70 -5.84
N TYR A 56 0.29 -1.71 -6.62
CA TYR A 56 0.06 -3.12 -6.27
C TYR A 56 0.72 -3.48 -4.93
N LEU A 57 2.02 -3.19 -4.77
CA LEU A 57 2.76 -3.53 -3.55
C LEU A 57 2.19 -2.82 -2.31
N VAL A 58 1.79 -1.56 -2.44
CA VAL A 58 1.17 -0.82 -1.33
C VAL A 58 -0.22 -1.35 -1.02
N THR A 59 -1.01 -1.74 -2.03
CA THR A 59 -2.31 -2.41 -1.83
C THR A 59 -2.13 -3.72 -1.06
N GLU A 60 -1.18 -4.54 -1.48
CA GLU A 60 -0.85 -5.82 -0.83
C GLU A 60 -0.40 -5.61 0.62
N MET A 61 0.44 -4.59 0.87
CA MET A 61 0.89 -4.22 2.22
C MET A 61 -0.28 -3.80 3.13
N VAL A 62 -1.18 -2.94 2.65
CA VAL A 62 -2.32 -2.47 3.45
C VAL A 62 -3.30 -3.60 3.71
N CYS A 63 -3.59 -4.44 2.70
CA CYS A 63 -4.45 -5.60 2.88
C CYS A 63 -3.88 -6.56 3.92
N TRP A 64 -2.59 -6.89 3.82
CA TRP A 64 -1.89 -7.73 4.79
C TRP A 64 -1.94 -7.14 6.21
N ALA A 65 -1.60 -5.86 6.36
CA ALA A 65 -1.59 -5.17 7.65
C ALA A 65 -2.99 -5.07 8.28
N ALA A 66 -4.05 -4.99 7.48
CA ALA A 66 -5.43 -4.96 7.94
C ALA A 66 -6.01 -6.35 8.30
N GLY A 67 -5.21 -7.42 8.19
CA GLY A 67 -5.65 -8.80 8.44
C GLY A 67 -6.36 -9.46 7.26
N GLY A 68 -6.19 -8.91 6.05
CA GLY A 68 -6.70 -9.50 4.82
C GLY A 68 -5.88 -10.72 4.36
N PRO A 69 -6.37 -11.44 3.33
CA PRO A 69 -5.75 -12.69 2.87
C PRO A 69 -4.43 -12.49 2.11
N GLN A 70 -4.10 -11.25 1.73
CA GLN A 70 -2.87 -10.94 1.00
C GLN A 70 -1.64 -11.08 1.90
N LYS A 71 -0.55 -11.56 1.30
CA LYS A 71 0.78 -11.59 1.92
C LYS A 71 1.64 -10.56 1.23
N TYR A 72 2.18 -9.58 1.95
CA TYR A 72 3.09 -8.60 1.38
C TYR A 72 4.36 -9.25 0.82
N THR A 73 4.68 -8.95 -0.44
CA THR A 73 5.80 -9.53 -1.21
C THR A 73 6.94 -8.55 -1.46
N GLY A 74 6.77 -7.29 -1.06
CA GLY A 74 7.81 -6.27 -1.21
C GLY A 74 8.93 -6.37 -0.18
N LYS A 75 9.89 -5.43 -0.28
CA LYS A 75 10.98 -5.27 0.70
C LYS A 75 10.43 -4.87 2.07
N SER A 76 11.13 -5.23 3.14
CA SER A 76 10.80 -4.73 4.48
C SER A 76 10.90 -3.21 4.56
N GLN A 77 10.12 -2.59 5.45
CA GLN A 77 10.07 -1.12 5.57
C GLN A 77 11.45 -0.50 5.80
N THR A 78 12.31 -1.10 6.63
CA THR A 78 13.69 -0.63 6.84
C THR A 78 14.55 -0.70 5.57
N LYS A 79 14.34 -1.71 4.71
CA LYS A 79 15.09 -1.84 3.44
C LYS A 79 14.51 -0.94 2.34
N SER A 80 13.23 -0.61 2.42
CA SER A 80 12.53 0.27 1.48
C SER A 80 12.80 1.75 1.75
N HIS A 81 13.09 2.13 3.00
CA HIS A 81 13.28 3.52 3.44
C HIS A 81 14.62 3.64 4.21
N PRO A 82 15.77 3.56 3.52
CA PRO A 82 17.09 3.74 4.13
C PRO A 82 17.34 5.20 4.55
#